data_AF-X1FZJ1-F1
#
_entry.id   AF-X1FZJ1-F1
#
_cell.length_a   1.000
_cell.length_b   1.000
_cell.length_c   1.000
_cell.angle_alpha   90.00
_cell.angle_beta   90.00
_cell.angle_gamma   90.00
#
_symmetry.space_group_name_H-M   'P 1'
#
loop_
_entity.id
_entity.type
_entity.pdbx_description
1 polymer ?
#
loop_
_entity_poly.entity_id
_entity_poly.type
_entity_poly.pdbx_seq_one_letter_code
_entity_poly.pdbx_strand_id
1 'polypeptide(L)'
;AINVAIGSYNFSVIDDAKGREDIFGFKLKSTVVALADEVCSAAELVMGQAGEMIPVAIIRSAISSPSLIIGNSNGIISIWCI
;
A
#
# COMPACT_ATOMS: atom_id res chain seq x y z
N ALA A 1 -1.03 -18.13 -4.80
CA ALA A 1 -2.04 -17.07 -4.61
C ALA A 1 -1.29 -15.82 -4.23
N ILE A 2 -1.96 -14.67 -4.12
CA ILE A 2 -1.35 -13.50 -3.49
C ILE A 2 -2.35 -12.88 -2.52
N ASN A 3 -1.84 -12.16 -1.53
CA ASN A 3 -2.70 -11.41 -0.62
C ASN A 3 -3.17 -10.08 -1.23
N VAL A 4 -4.45 -9.77 -1.05
CA VAL A 4 -5.09 -8.55 -1.58
C VAL A 4 -5.77 -7.76 -0.47
N ALA A 5 -5.82 -6.44 -0.61
CA ALA A 5 -6.43 -5.56 0.37
C ALA A 5 -7.96 -5.58 0.26
N ILE A 6 -8.63 -5.89 1.36
CA ILE A 6 -10.11 -5.82 1.46
C ILE A 6 -10.59 -4.60 2.25
N GLY A 7 -9.71 -3.98 3.04
CA GLY A 7 -10.04 -2.84 3.87
C GLY A 7 -8.80 -2.06 4.29
N SER A 8 -8.97 -0.76 4.48
CA SER A 8 -7.90 0.17 4.86
C SER A 8 -8.44 1.21 5.83
N TYR A 9 -7.65 1.52 6.87
CA TYR A 9 -7.87 2.62 7.78
C TYR A 9 -6.66 3.54 7.77
N ASN A 10 -6.91 4.83 7.49
CA ASN A 10 -5.91 5.90 7.47
C ASN A 10 -4.71 5.65 6.54
N PHE A 11 -4.87 4.84 5.49
CA PHE A 11 -3.87 4.61 4.44
C PHE A 11 -4.39 5.02 3.05
N SER A 12 -3.52 5.61 2.24
CA SER A 12 -3.84 5.89 0.83
C SER A 12 -3.87 4.59 0.03
N VAL A 13 -5.07 4.17 -0.39
CA VAL A 13 -5.26 2.89 -1.10
C VAL A 13 -4.80 2.97 -2.56
N ILE A 14 -4.97 4.15 -3.17
CA ILE A 14 -4.71 4.38 -4.59
C ILE A 14 -3.81 5.61 -4.74
N ASP A 15 -2.74 5.49 -5.53
CA ASP A 15 -1.93 6.61 -5.99
C ASP A 15 -2.18 6.87 -7.47
N ASP A 16 -2.75 8.04 -7.78
CA ASP A 16 -2.87 8.49 -9.18
C ASP A 16 -1.56 9.18 -9.57
N ALA A 17 -0.75 8.48 -10.37
CA ALA A 17 0.51 8.98 -10.88
C ALA A 17 0.36 9.68 -12.24
N LYS A 18 -0.88 9.87 -12.75
CA LYS A 18 -1.12 10.60 -13.99
C LYS A 18 -0.54 12.01 -13.91
N GLY A 19 0.11 12.41 -14.99
CA GLY A 19 0.74 13.73 -15.08
C GLY A 19 2.08 13.87 -14.35
N ARG A 20 2.53 12.86 -13.58
CA ARG A 20 3.93 12.81 -13.14
C ARG A 20 4.84 12.56 -14.35
N GLU A 21 6.01 13.16 -14.30
CA GLU A 21 7.06 12.97 -15.32
C GLU A 21 7.92 11.77 -14.92
N ASP A 22 8.20 10.90 -15.89
CA ASP A 22 9.20 9.85 -15.73
C ASP A 22 10.63 10.42 -15.82
N ILE A 23 11.64 9.56 -15.65
CA ILE A 23 13.06 9.93 -15.74
C ILE A 23 13.49 10.45 -17.12
N PHE A 24 12.64 10.31 -18.14
CA PHE A 24 12.87 10.76 -19.51
C PHE A 24 12.01 11.98 -19.89
N GLY A 25 11.27 12.56 -18.93
CA GLY A 25 10.43 13.74 -19.14
C GLY A 25 9.10 13.45 -19.83
N PHE A 26 8.69 12.18 -19.96
CA PHE A 26 7.37 11.83 -20.48
C PHE A 26 6.33 11.85 -19.37
N LYS A 27 5.17 12.44 -19.66
CA LYS A 27 4.03 12.44 -18.74
C LYS A 27 3.34 11.08 -18.75
N LEU A 28 3.17 10.51 -17.56
CA LEU A 28 2.38 9.30 -17.37
C LEU A 28 0.91 9.57 -17.71
N LYS A 29 0.35 8.83 -18.68
CA LYS A 29 -1.00 9.06 -19.22
C LYS A 29 -2.10 8.37 -18.43
N SER A 30 -1.83 7.21 -17.81
CA SER A 30 -2.85 6.38 -17.17
C SER A 30 -2.26 5.43 -16.13
N THR A 31 -1.44 5.94 -15.22
CA THR A 31 -0.83 5.11 -14.18
C THR A 31 -1.56 5.32 -12.86
N VAL A 32 -2.37 4.33 -12.48
CA VAL A 32 -3.03 4.24 -11.18
C VAL A 32 -2.40 3.06 -10.44
N VAL A 33 -1.84 3.32 -9.26
CA VAL A 33 -1.15 2.31 -8.46
C VAL A 33 -2.03 1.95 -7.27
N ALA A 34 -2.30 0.65 -7.09
CA ALA A 34 -3.05 0.13 -5.95
C ALA A 34 -2.10 -0.11 -4.76
N LEU A 35 -1.73 0.98 -4.07
CA LEU A 35 -0.76 0.94 -2.96
C LEU A 35 -1.13 -0.08 -1.87
N ALA A 36 -2.42 -0.24 -1.55
CA ALA A 36 -2.82 -1.18 -0.50
C ALA A 36 -2.57 -2.64 -0.88
N ASP A 37 -2.79 -2.99 -2.15
CA ASP A 37 -2.56 -4.35 -2.65
C ASP A 37 -1.07 -4.69 -2.70
N GLU A 38 -0.22 -3.72 -3.08
CA GLU A 38 1.24 -3.87 -3.02
C GLU A 38 1.72 -4.15 -1.59
N VAL A 39 1.16 -3.43 -0.60
CA VAL A 39 1.49 -3.63 0.82
C VAL A 39 0.99 -4.98 1.32
N CYS A 40 -0.21 -5.42 0.93
CA CYS A 40 -0.72 -6.75 1.28
C CYS A 40 0.11 -7.88 0.65
N SER A 41 0.49 -7.73 -0.61
CA SER A 41 1.36 -8.69 -1.30
C SER A 41 2.74 -8.77 -0.65
N ALA A 42 3.27 -7.66 -0.13
CA ALA A 42 4.50 -7.66 0.65
C ALA A 42 4.32 -8.33 2.04
N ALA A 43 3.18 -8.14 2.70
CA ALA A 43 2.87 -8.74 3.99
C ALA A 43 2.76 -10.27 3.91
N GLU A 44 2.33 -10.82 2.78
CA GLU A 44 2.27 -12.26 2.52
C GLU A 44 3.62 -12.96 2.76
N LEU A 45 4.73 -12.31 2.41
CA LEU A 45 6.08 -12.87 2.58
C LEU A 45 6.39 -13.24 4.03
N VAL A 46 5.74 -12.59 5.00
CA VAL A 46 5.89 -12.87 6.43
C VAL A 46 4.68 -13.57 7.04
N MET A 47 3.46 -13.33 6.53
CA MET A 47 2.25 -13.98 7.04
C MET A 47 2.16 -15.46 6.63
N GLY A 48 2.71 -15.81 5.47
CA GLY A 48 2.56 -17.12 4.88
C GLY A 48 1.17 -17.34 4.26
N GLN A 49 0.92 -18.55 3.79
CA GLN A 49 -0.33 -18.93 3.10
C GLN A 49 -1.01 -20.15 3.74
N ALA A 50 -0.38 -20.77 4.74
CA ALA A 50 -0.74 -22.06 5.29
C ALA A 50 -0.58 -22.08 6.82
N GLY A 51 0.20 -23.04 7.34
CA GLY A 51 0.35 -23.30 8.77
C GLY A 51 1.35 -22.39 9.49
N GLU A 52 1.78 -21.28 8.89
CA GLU A 52 2.76 -20.37 9.48
C GLU A 52 2.22 -19.67 10.74
N MET A 53 0.89 -19.57 10.88
CA MET A 53 0.19 -19.01 12.05
C MET A 53 0.59 -17.55 12.36
N ILE A 54 0.84 -16.73 11.33
CA ILE A 54 1.17 -15.30 11.47
C ILE A 54 0.00 -14.48 10.90
N PRO A 55 -1.00 -14.11 11.71
CA PRO A 55 -2.22 -13.44 11.23
C PRO A 55 -2.07 -11.92 11.04
N VAL A 56 -1.01 -11.30 11.58
CA VAL A 56 -0.81 -9.85 11.56
C VAL A 56 0.65 -9.52 11.28
N ALA A 57 0.87 -8.68 10.27
CA ALA A 57 2.16 -8.07 9.97
C ALA A 57 2.10 -6.56 10.24
N ILE A 58 3.14 -6.02 10.89
CA ILE A 58 3.26 -4.58 11.15
C ILE A 58 4.31 -4.00 10.21
N ILE A 59 3.86 -3.13 9.31
CA ILE A 59 4.72 -2.43 8.37
C ILE A 59 4.90 -1.00 8.87
N ARG A 60 6.15 -0.59 9.09
CA ARG A 60 6.49 0.77 9.51
C ARG A 60 7.00 1.56 8.32
N SER A 61 6.74 2.87 8.31
CA SER A 61 7.22 3.79 7.28
C SER A 61 6.74 3.45 5.86
N ALA A 62 5.54 2.88 5.72
CA ALA A 62 4.91 2.74 4.41
C ALA A 62 4.61 4.14 3.86
N ILE A 63 5.17 4.45 2.68
CA ILE A 63 5.00 5.76 2.03
C ILE A 63 3.59 5.82 1.47
N SER A 64 2.71 6.59 2.09
CA SER A 64 1.51 7.09 1.42
C SER A 64 1.89 8.26 0.52
N SER A 65 1.18 8.42 -0.60
CA SER A 65 1.37 9.48 -1.59
C SER A 65 1.68 10.85 -0.95
N PRO A 66 2.60 11.65 -1.51
CA PRO A 66 3.03 12.94 -0.93
C PRO A 66 1.89 13.98 -0.79
N SER A 67 0.77 13.78 -1.48
CA SER A 67 -0.41 14.66 -1.47
C SER A 67 -1.39 14.41 -0.31
N LEU A 68 -1.22 13.34 0.48
CA LEU A 68 -2.12 12.99 1.59
C LEU A 68 -1.36 12.84 2.91
N ILE A 69 -0.68 13.90 3.33
CA ILE A 69 -0.33 14.09 4.75
C ILE A 69 -1.58 14.64 5.46
N ILE A 70 -2.64 13.84 5.57
CA ILE A 70 -3.75 14.18 6.47
C ILE A 70 -3.48 13.46 7.80
N GLY A 71 -2.99 14.23 8.77
CA GLY A 71 -3.18 13.93 10.19
C GLY A 71 -2.20 12.96 10.84
N ASN A 72 -1.32 13.54 11.67
CA ASN A 72 -0.49 12.90 12.70
C ASN A 72 0.41 11.74 12.24
N SER A 73 1.73 11.95 12.31
CA SER A 73 2.77 10.92 12.25
C SER A 73 2.66 9.80 13.31
N ASN A 74 1.62 9.85 14.14
CA ASN A 74 1.31 8.91 15.22
C ASN A 74 0.01 8.13 14.99
N GLY A 75 -0.68 8.31 13.85
CA GLY A 75 -1.90 7.56 13.53
C GLY A 75 -1.59 6.11 13.23
N ILE A 76 -2.25 5.18 13.91
CA ILE A 76 -2.18 3.75 13.59
C ILE A 76 -2.81 3.56 12.21
N ILE A 77 -2.01 3.06 11.28
CA ILE A 77 -2.44 2.67 9.94
C ILE A 77 -2.66 1.17 9.96
N SER A 78 -3.80 0.72 9.43
CA SER A 78 -4.09 -0.72 9.34
C SER A 78 -4.71 -1.05 7.99
N ILE A 79 -4.17 -2.08 7.35
CA ILE A 79 -4.71 -2.67 6.12
C ILE A 79 -5.08 -4.11 6.47
N TRP A 80 -6.25 -4.53 5.99
CA TRP A 80 -6.77 -5.87 6.17
C TRP A 80 -6.55 -6.64 4.88
N CYS A 81 -5.70 -7.66 4.95
CA CYS A 81 -5.33 -8.51 3.83
C CYS A 81 -5.98 -9.89 4.00
N ILE A 82 -6.35 -10.51 2.88
CA ILE A 82 -6.71 -11.94 2.80
C ILE A 82 -5.65 -12.68 2.01
#